data_AF-A0A9E3WZM6-F1
#
_entry.id   AF-A0A9E3WZM6-F1
#
_cell.length_a   1.000
_cell.length_b   1.000
_cell.length_c   1.000
_cell.angle_alpha   90.00
_cell.angle_beta   90.00
_cell.angle_gamma   90.00
#
_symmetry.space_group_name_H-M   'P 1'
#
loop_
_entity.id
_entity.type
_entity.pdbx_description
1 polymer ?
#
loop_
_entity_poly.entity_id
_entity_poly.type
_entity_poly.pdbx_seq_one_letter_code
_entity_poly.pdbx_strand_id
1 'polypeptide(L)'
;MAILLEHVAIPERGRLELDIQQSFEIKVTAEEARRKVNRWLLEYVSYMMHADPPTLVIADGRAVWRVPAIFTASRVGEVGTVGLVDVEVDNGIMHNSELLKEQILQCAQTLAAKLPAYQPGHLKIADEYIPKDMPQAEILELDDTE
;
A
#
# COMPACT_ATOMS: atom_id res chain seq x y z
N MET A 1 -13.73 0.35 14.12
CA MET A 1 -12.59 -0.55 14.33
C MET A 1 -13.14 -1.97 14.29
N ALA A 2 -12.67 -2.79 13.36
CA ALA A 2 -13.16 -4.15 13.14
C ALA A 2 -12.03 -5.15 13.47
N ILE A 3 -12.41 -6.36 13.89
CA ILE A 3 -11.48 -7.48 14.08
C ILE A 3 -11.82 -8.51 13.02
N LEU A 4 -10.80 -8.99 12.32
CA LEU A 4 -10.92 -10.07 11.35
C LEU A 4 -10.49 -11.39 12.00
N LEU A 5 -11.28 -12.43 11.81
CA LEU A 5 -10.94 -13.79 12.21
C LEU A 5 -10.61 -14.56 10.94
N GLU A 6 -9.39 -15.10 10.86
CA GLU A 6 -8.96 -15.93 9.73
C GLU A 6 -8.81 -17.39 10.14
N HIS A 7 -8.81 -18.28 9.15
CA HIS A 7 -8.70 -19.73 9.32
C HIS A 7 -9.81 -20.37 10.18
N VAL A 8 -10.99 -19.74 10.23
CA VAL A 8 -12.17 -20.30 10.88
C VAL A 8 -12.88 -21.27 9.94
N ALA A 9 -13.18 -22.49 10.41
CA ALA A 9 -13.96 -23.47 9.66
C ALA A 9 -15.43 -23.04 9.58
N ILE A 10 -15.82 -22.45 8.45
CA ILE A 10 -17.20 -22.00 8.20
C ILE A 10 -17.95 -23.10 7.44
N PRO A 11 -19.08 -23.62 7.98
CA PRO A 11 -19.89 -24.60 7.27
C PRO A 11 -20.63 -23.96 6.08
N GLU A 12 -20.80 -24.70 4.98
CA GLU A 12 -21.50 -24.19 3.79
C GLU A 12 -22.97 -23.83 4.06
N ARG A 13 -23.63 -24.58 4.96
CA ARG A 13 -24.99 -24.31 5.47
C ARG A 13 -25.11 -24.83 6.90
N GLY A 14 -25.92 -24.15 7.72
CA GLY A 14 -26.26 -24.61 9.07
C GLY A 14 -25.86 -23.60 10.16
N ARG A 15 -25.74 -24.09 11.40
CA ARG A 15 -25.37 -23.29 12.56
C ARG A 15 -23.86 -23.19 12.66
N LEU A 16 -23.34 -21.97 12.70
CA LEU A 16 -21.96 -21.68 13.08
C LEU A 16 -21.97 -21.23 14.55
N GLU A 17 -21.31 -22.00 15.42
CA GLU A 17 -21.02 -21.57 16.79
C GLU A 17 -19.53 -21.23 16.87
N LEU A 18 -19.23 -20.02 17.36
CA LEU A 18 -17.87 -19.55 17.58
C LEU A 18 -17.71 -19.29 19.07
N ASP A 19 -16.80 -20.03 19.71
CA ASP A 19 -16.34 -19.75 21.06
C ASP A 19 -14.92 -19.17 20.97
N ILE A 20 -14.79 -17.87 21.23
CA ILE A 20 -13.53 -17.13 21.06
C ILE A 20 -13.04 -16.72 22.44
N GLN A 21 -12.22 -17.58 23.05
CA GLN A 21 -11.53 -17.30 24.31
C GLN A 21 -10.05 -17.02 24.05
N GLN A 22 -9.75 -15.82 23.59
CA GLN A 22 -8.37 -15.39 23.33
C GLN A 22 -8.08 -14.07 24.01
N SER A 23 -6.91 -13.98 24.65
CA SER A 23 -6.44 -12.78 25.35
C SER A 23 -5.05 -12.43 24.83
N PHE A 24 -4.92 -11.20 24.36
CA PHE A 24 -3.65 -10.66 23.85
C PHE A 24 -3.38 -9.32 24.51
N GLU A 25 -2.10 -9.05 24.75
CA GLU A 25 -1.65 -7.73 25.18
C GLU A 25 -1.23 -6.93 23.95
N ILE A 26 -1.95 -5.83 23.66
CA ILE A 26 -1.60 -4.93 22.57
C ILE A 26 -0.52 -3.96 23.08
N LYS A 27 0.74 -4.24 22.76
CA LYS A 27 1.89 -3.39 23.09
C LYS A 27 2.24 -2.42 21.96
N VAL A 28 1.89 -2.77 20.73
CA VAL A 28 2.04 -1.93 19.55
C VAL A 28 0.67 -1.48 19.10
N THR A 29 0.46 -0.17 18.99
CA THR A 29 -0.78 0.41 18.50
C THR A 29 -0.92 0.28 16.99
N ALA A 30 -2.15 0.38 16.49
CA ALA A 30 -2.45 0.43 15.07
C ALA A 30 -1.61 1.49 14.31
N GLU A 31 -1.46 2.69 14.88
CA GLU A 31 -0.67 3.75 14.25
C GLU A 31 0.84 3.48 14.27
N GLU A 32 1.36 2.87 15.34
CA GLU A 32 2.78 2.46 15.36
C GLU A 32 3.07 1.39 14.32
N ALA A 33 2.19 0.41 14.17
CA ALA A 33 2.29 -0.60 13.12
C ALA A 33 2.24 0.04 11.72
N ARG A 34 1.29 0.95 11.48
CA ARG A 34 1.19 1.70 10.21
C ARG A 34 2.46 2.46 9.90
N ARG A 35 2.98 3.24 10.86
CA ARG A 35 4.21 4.03 10.69
C ARG A 35 5.43 3.15 10.40
N LYS A 36 5.51 1.99 11.05
CA LYS A 36 6.60 1.02 10.84
C LYS A 36 6.58 0.46 9.41
N VAL A 37 5.41 0.01 8.95
CA VAL A 37 5.24 -0.49 7.57
C VAL A 37 5.46 0.64 6.56
N ASN A 38 4.94 1.84 6.82
CA ASN A 38 5.13 2.99 5.92
C ASN A 38 6.61 3.32 5.70
N ARG A 39 7.40 3.31 6.79
CA ARG A 39 8.85 3.54 6.70
C ARG A 39 9.53 2.45 5.89
N TRP A 40 9.18 1.18 6.13
CA TRP A 40 9.78 0.07 5.38
C TRP A 40 9.43 0.11 3.89
N LEU A 41 8.18 0.43 3.54
CA LEU A 41 7.76 0.61 2.14
C LEU A 41 8.62 1.69 1.47
N LEU A 42 8.77 2.84 2.12
CA LEU A 42 9.54 3.97 1.61
C LEU A 42 11.04 3.65 1.44
N GLU A 43 11.65 3.01 2.44
CA GLU A 43 13.11 2.78 2.47
C GLU A 43 13.55 1.58 1.62
N TYR A 44 12.73 0.52 1.56
CA TYR A 44 13.18 -0.77 1.03
C TYR A 44 12.36 -1.30 -0.15
N VAL A 45 11.18 -0.74 -0.42
CA VAL A 45 10.29 -1.22 -1.49
C VAL A 45 10.16 -0.18 -2.60
N SER A 46 9.52 0.95 -2.34
CA SER A 46 9.34 2.05 -3.30
C SER A 46 8.78 3.29 -2.62
N TYR A 47 9.23 4.48 -3.04
CA TYR A 47 8.63 5.75 -2.63
C TYR A 47 7.22 5.98 -3.20
N MET A 48 6.82 5.19 -4.20
CA MET A 48 5.48 5.22 -4.78
C MET A 48 4.46 4.41 -3.97
N MET A 49 4.81 4.00 -2.74
CA MET A 49 3.95 3.22 -1.88
C MET A 49 3.80 3.88 -0.52
N HIS A 50 2.63 3.69 0.08
CA HIS A 50 2.39 4.08 1.47
C HIS A 50 1.55 3.03 2.19
N ALA A 51 1.54 3.11 3.51
CA ALA A 51 0.78 2.22 4.37
C ALA A 51 -0.59 2.81 4.72
N ASP A 52 -1.64 2.03 4.52
CA ASP A 52 -3.01 2.37 4.88
C ASP A 52 -3.33 1.99 6.34
N PRO A 53 -4.46 2.45 6.91
CA PRO A 53 -4.86 2.09 8.26
C PRO A 53 -4.96 0.56 8.46
N PRO A 54 -4.35 -0.01 9.52
CA PRO A 54 -4.37 -1.45 9.72
C PRO A 54 -5.69 -1.96 10.30
N THR A 55 -5.91 -3.25 10.08
CA THR A 55 -6.99 -4.03 10.70
C THR A 55 -6.39 -5.03 11.68
N LEU A 56 -7.05 -5.23 12.84
CA LEU A 56 -6.63 -6.27 13.78
C LEU A 56 -7.08 -7.62 13.24
N VAL A 57 -6.14 -8.51 13.00
CA VAL A 57 -6.39 -9.87 12.52
C VAL A 57 -5.99 -10.86 13.59
N ILE A 58 -6.89 -11.81 13.87
CA ILE A 58 -6.62 -12.95 14.73
C ILE A 58 -6.62 -14.21 13.85
N ALA A 59 -5.46 -14.85 13.75
CA ALA A 59 -5.23 -16.06 12.98
C ALA A 59 -4.39 -17.03 13.80
N ASP A 60 -4.78 -18.30 13.87
CA ASP A 60 -4.01 -19.37 14.52
C ASP A 60 -3.53 -19.05 15.94
N GLY A 61 -4.37 -18.36 16.72
CA GLY A 61 -4.07 -17.96 18.10
C GLY A 61 -3.05 -16.81 18.22
N ARG A 62 -2.80 -16.06 17.15
CA ARG A 62 -1.95 -14.87 17.14
C ARG A 62 -2.75 -13.65 16.71
N ALA A 63 -2.43 -12.50 17.30
CA ALA A 63 -2.98 -11.22 16.92
C ALA A 63 -1.92 -10.39 16.17
N VAL A 64 -2.29 -9.89 15.00
CA VAL A 64 -1.43 -9.04 14.17
C VAL A 64 -2.19 -7.81 13.69
N TRP A 65 -1.49 -6.69 13.55
CA TRP A 65 -1.93 -5.57 12.74
C TRP A 65 -1.61 -5.86 11.29
N ARG A 66 -2.64 -6.13 10.49
CA ARG A 66 -2.50 -6.25 9.05
C ARG A 66 -2.59 -4.89 8.41
N VAL A 67 -1.47 -4.42 7.87
CA VAL A 67 -1.32 -3.11 7.26
C VAL A 67 -1.36 -3.23 5.74
N PRO A 68 -2.31 -2.61 5.04
CA PRO A 68 -2.31 -2.61 3.58
C PRO A 68 -1.19 -1.72 3.02
N ALA A 69 -0.46 -2.24 2.02
CA ALA A 69 0.47 -1.47 1.21
C ALA A 69 -0.25 -0.97 -0.05
N ILE A 70 -0.34 0.35 -0.21
CA ILE A 70 -1.03 0.99 -1.32
C ILE A 70 -0.01 1.49 -2.33
N PHE A 71 -0.19 1.13 -3.60
CA PHE A 71 0.56 1.69 -4.70
C PHE A 71 -0.09 2.98 -5.19
N THR A 72 0.74 3.98 -5.41
CA THR A 72 0.38 5.29 -5.92
C THR A 72 1.17 5.58 -7.18
N ALA A 73 0.59 6.35 -8.09
CA ALA A 73 1.27 6.85 -9.27
C ALA A 73 0.99 8.35 -9.39
N SER A 74 2.02 9.15 -9.63
CA SER A 74 1.95 10.62 -9.62
C SER A 74 0.86 11.21 -10.54
N ARG A 75 0.43 10.44 -11.55
CA ARG A 75 -0.58 10.86 -12.55
C ARG A 75 -2.02 10.60 -12.13
N VAL A 76 -2.26 9.61 -11.27
CA VAL A 76 -3.61 9.14 -10.93
C VAL A 76 -3.86 9.06 -9.42
N GLY A 77 -2.84 9.32 -8.59
CA GLY A 77 -2.92 9.17 -7.14
C GLY A 77 -2.87 7.70 -6.74
N GLU A 78 -3.76 7.29 -5.83
CA GLU A 78 -3.87 5.90 -5.40
C GLU A 78 -4.36 5.00 -6.53
N VAL A 79 -3.61 3.92 -6.78
CA VAL A 79 -3.92 2.92 -7.80
C VAL A 79 -4.60 1.71 -7.16
N GLY A 80 -4.13 1.30 -5.99
CA GLY A 80 -4.76 0.21 -5.22
C GLY A 80 -3.78 -0.53 -4.31
N THR A 81 -4.33 -1.49 -3.56
CA THR A 81 -3.55 -2.34 -2.65
C THR A 81 -2.68 -3.34 -3.41
N VAL A 82 -1.39 -3.36 -3.10
CA VAL A 82 -0.39 -4.25 -3.73
C VAL A 82 0.11 -5.34 -2.81
N GLY A 83 -0.19 -5.24 -1.52
CA GLY A 83 0.08 -6.31 -0.56
C GLY A 83 -0.41 -5.95 0.83
N LEU A 84 -0.20 -6.90 1.74
CA LEU A 84 -0.58 -6.81 3.14
C LEU A 84 0.67 -7.15 3.95
N VAL A 85 1.00 -6.33 4.93
CA VAL A 85 2.17 -6.53 5.81
C VAL A 85 1.67 -6.70 7.23
N ASP A 86 1.97 -7.84 7.83
CA ASP A 86 1.54 -8.16 9.19
C ASP A 86 2.59 -7.70 10.21
N VAL A 87 2.13 -7.06 11.28
CA VAL A 87 2.95 -6.62 12.42
C VAL A 87 2.39 -7.23 13.69
N GLU A 88 3.21 -7.95 14.44
CA GLU A 88 2.79 -8.59 15.70
C GLU A 88 2.43 -7.54 16.76
N VAL A 89 1.27 -7.71 17.41
CA VAL A 89 0.74 -6.70 18.36
C VAL A 89 1.51 -6.65 19.68
N ASP A 90 2.24 -7.71 20.02
CA ASP A 90 2.94 -7.91 21.30
C ASP A 90 4.39 -7.40 21.26
N ASN A 91 5.10 -7.60 20.16
CA ASN A 91 6.54 -7.28 20.07
C ASN A 91 6.87 -6.37 18.88
N GLY A 92 5.90 -6.13 17.99
CA GLY A 92 6.07 -5.27 16.82
C GLY A 92 6.91 -5.87 15.71
N ILE A 93 7.26 -7.16 15.75
CA ILE A 93 7.96 -7.85 14.66
C ILE A 93 7.09 -7.73 13.41
N MET A 94 7.70 -7.25 12.33
CA MET A 94 7.04 -7.04 11.05
C MET A 94 7.43 -8.19 10.12
N HIS A 95 6.44 -8.79 9.48
CA HIS A 95 6.64 -9.94 8.60
C HIS A 95 6.98 -9.44 7.19
N ASN A 96 8.23 -9.01 6.99
CA ASN A 96 8.69 -8.29 5.80
C ASN A 96 9.76 -9.05 4.99
N SER A 97 9.53 -10.34 4.71
CA SER A 97 10.49 -11.15 3.95
C SER A 97 10.77 -10.60 2.55
N GLU A 98 11.94 -10.91 2.00
CA GLU A 98 12.27 -10.52 0.61
C GLU A 98 11.25 -11.08 -0.40
N LEU A 99 10.72 -12.28 -0.15
CA LEU A 99 9.64 -12.85 -0.97
C LEU A 99 8.39 -11.97 -0.96
N LEU A 100 7.96 -11.47 0.21
CA LEU A 100 6.81 -10.57 0.30
C LEU A 100 7.07 -9.26 -0.44
N LYS A 101 8.28 -8.72 -0.32
CA LYS A 101 8.69 -7.52 -1.07
C LYS A 101 8.62 -7.73 -2.58
N GLU A 102 9.14 -8.84 -3.08
CA GLU A 102 9.07 -9.20 -4.50
C GLU A 102 7.61 -9.32 -4.97
N GLN A 103 6.74 -9.95 -4.18
CA GLN A 103 5.31 -10.06 -4.48
C GLN A 103 4.62 -8.68 -4.57
N ILE A 104 4.92 -7.79 -3.61
CA ILE A 104 4.40 -6.41 -3.62
C ILE A 104 4.86 -5.67 -4.88
N LEU A 105 6.13 -5.76 -5.24
CA LEU A 105 6.68 -5.13 -6.44
C LEU A 105 6.04 -5.68 -7.71
N GLN A 106 5.88 -7.00 -7.81
CA GLN A 106 5.25 -7.66 -8.95
C GLN A 106 3.78 -7.24 -9.12
N CYS A 107 3.05 -7.15 -8.01
CA CYS A 107 1.68 -6.64 -8.01
C CYS A 107 1.62 -5.19 -8.48
N ALA A 108 2.51 -4.34 -7.96
CA ALA A 108 2.60 -2.94 -8.37
C ALA A 108 2.92 -2.77 -9.86
N GLN A 109 3.84 -3.56 -10.42
CA GLN A 109 4.13 -3.57 -11.85
C GLN A 109 2.91 -3.98 -12.68
N THR A 110 2.16 -4.99 -12.22
CA THR A 110 0.93 -5.44 -12.87
C THR A 110 -0.14 -4.36 -12.86
N LEU A 111 -0.26 -3.58 -11.78
CA LEU A 111 -1.16 -2.43 -11.72
C LEU A 111 -0.67 -1.28 -12.60
N ALA A 112 0.63 -0.99 -12.58
CA ALA A 112 1.25 0.06 -13.38
C ALA A 112 1.06 -0.16 -14.89
N ALA A 113 1.16 -1.40 -15.36
CA ALA A 113 0.94 -1.75 -16.77
C ALA A 113 -0.50 -1.49 -17.27
N LYS A 114 -1.46 -1.37 -16.36
CA LYS A 114 -2.88 -1.08 -16.67
C LYS A 114 -3.20 0.41 -16.60
N LEU A 115 -2.24 1.25 -16.19
CA LEU A 115 -2.46 2.68 -16.10
C LEU A 115 -2.60 3.30 -17.49
N PRO A 116 -3.44 4.33 -17.64
CA PRO A 116 -3.54 5.07 -18.89
C PRO A 116 -2.19 5.70 -19.24
N ALA A 117 -1.91 5.82 -20.55
CA ALA A 117 -0.74 6.53 -21.04
C ALA A 117 -0.69 7.95 -20.44
N TYR A 118 0.53 8.43 -20.18
CA TYR A 118 0.69 9.81 -19.72
C TYR A 118 0.11 10.75 -20.76
N GLN A 119 -0.77 11.64 -20.33
CA GLN A 119 -1.17 12.78 -21.13
C GLN A 119 -0.68 14.04 -20.40
N PRO A 120 0.56 14.51 -20.67
CA PRO A 120 0.97 15.83 -20.21
C PRO A 120 0.06 16.86 -20.89
N GLY A 121 -0.72 17.60 -20.11
CA GLY A 121 -1.37 18.81 -20.59
C GLY A 121 -2.89 18.79 -20.76
N HIS A 122 -3.64 18.67 -19.66
CA HIS A 122 -5.00 19.23 -19.61
C HIS A 122 -5.14 20.40 -18.63
N LEU A 123 -4.08 20.76 -17.89
CA LEU A 123 -4.00 22.10 -17.32
C LEU A 123 -3.73 23.06 -18.47
N LYS A 124 -4.79 23.48 -19.17
CA LYS A 124 -4.75 24.67 -20.02
C LYS A 124 -4.42 25.85 -19.11
N ILE A 125 -3.13 26.15 -18.99
CA ILE A 125 -2.68 27.37 -18.34
C ILE A 125 -3.18 28.50 -19.24
N ALA A 126 -4.04 29.37 -18.70
CA ALA A 126 -4.51 30.51 -19.48
C ALA A 126 -3.31 31.36 -19.90
N ASP A 127 -3.35 31.93 -21.11
CA ASP A 127 -2.25 32.70 -21.70
C ASP A 127 -1.78 33.88 -20.82
N GLU A 128 -2.62 34.33 -19.90
CA GLU A 128 -2.31 35.35 -18.89
C GLU A 128 -1.26 34.91 -17.85
N TYR A 129 -1.10 33.61 -17.62
CA TYR A 129 -0.12 33.04 -16.70
C TYR A 129 1.15 32.56 -17.39
N ILE A 130 1.25 32.72 -18.72
CA ILE A 130 2.46 32.40 -19.50
C ILE A 130 3.31 33.68 -19.60
N PRO A 131 4.49 33.75 -18.96
CA PRO A 131 5.36 34.91 -19.07
C PRO A 131 5.80 35.10 -20.53
N LYS A 132 5.46 36.25 -21.13
CA LYS A 132 5.75 36.55 -22.55
C LYS A 132 7.20 36.96 -22.79
N ASP A 133 7.89 37.44 -21.76
CA ASP A 133 9.25 37.98 -21.83
C ASP A 133 10.33 36.96 -21.42
N MET A 134 9.94 35.71 -21.16
CA MET A 134 10.89 34.65 -20.83
C MET A 134 11.23 33.89 -22.11
N PRO A 135 12.53 33.68 -22.43
CA PRO A 135 12.89 32.81 -23.54
C PRO A 135 12.32 31.42 -23.28
N GLN A 136 11.51 30.91 -24.20
CA GLN A 136 11.02 29.54 -24.12
C GLN A 136 12.23 28.62 -24.19
N ALA A 137 12.38 27.75 -23.19
CA ALA A 137 13.38 26.70 -23.25
C ALA A 137 13.09 25.85 -24.48
N GLU A 138 14.08 25.70 -25.35
CA GLU A 138 14.00 24.80 -26.48
C GLU A 138 13.74 23.40 -25.93
N ILE A 139 12.65 22.78 -26.38
CA ILE A 139 12.31 21.42 -25.95
C ILE A 139 13.45 20.54 -26.47
N LEU A 140 14.21 19.93 -25.55
CA LEU A 140 15.23 18.96 -25.93
C LEU A 140 14.51 17.76 -26.56
N GLU A 141 14.59 17.64 -27.88
CA GLU A 141 14.22 16.43 -28.58
C GLU A 141 15.29 15.39 -28.23
N LEU A 142 14.94 14.49 -27.32
CA LEU A 142 15.75 13.31 -27.05
C LEU A 142 15.47 12.34 -28.20
N ASP A 143 16.47 12.07 -29.03
CA ASP A 143 16.39 11.00 -30.02
C ASP A 143 16.11 9.68 -29.29
N ASP A 144 15.01 9.01 -29.66
CA ASP A 144 14.64 7.67 -29.18
C ASP A 144 15.67 6.64 -29.67
N THR A 145 16.87 6.64 -29.07
CA THR A 145 17.91 5.64 -29.33
C THR A 145 18.32 4.95 -28.04
N GLU A 146 17.83 3.69 -27.94
CA GLU A 146 18.24 2.53 -27.12
C GLU A 146 18.41 2.68 -25.59
#